data_AF-A0A2K5I891-F1
#
_entry.id   AF-A0A2K5I891-F1
#
_cell.length_a   1.000
_cell.length_b   1.000
_cell.length_c   1.000
_cell.angle_alpha   90.00
_cell.angle_beta   90.00
_cell.angle_gamma   90.00
#
_symmetry.space_group_name_H-M   'P 1'
#
loop_
_entity.id
_entity.type
_entity.pdbx_description
1 polymer ?
#
loop_
_entity_poly.entity_id
_entity_poly.type
_entity_poly.pdbx_seq_one_letter_code
_entity_poly.pdbx_strand_id
1 'polypeptide(L)' 'MISAHCKLRLPGSRRLPDPFAKVVIDGSGQCHSTDTVKNTLDPKWNQHYDL' A
#
# COMPACT_ATOMS: atom_id res chain seq x y z
N MET A 1 -7.30 13.01 -10.15
CA MET A 1 -6.53 11.86 -10.67
C MET A 1 -6.25 10.94 -9.49
N ILE A 2 -6.35 9.62 -9.64
CA ILE A 2 -6.06 8.69 -8.53
C ILE A 2 -4.56 8.38 -8.56
N SER A 3 -3.86 8.66 -7.46
CA SER A 3 -2.45 8.33 -7.29
C SER A 3 -2.30 7.16 -6.33
N ALA A 4 -1.66 6.07 -6.78
CA ALA A 4 -1.35 4.92 -5.95
C ALA A 4 0.15 4.89 -5.62
N HIS A 5 0.49 4.83 -4.34
CA HIS A 5 1.86 4.79 -3.86
C HIS A 5 2.13 3.48 -3.12
N CYS A 6 3.05 2.66 -3.64
CA CYS A 6 3.56 1.52 -2.90
C CYS A 6 4.55 2.00 -1.82
N LYS A 7 4.34 1.58 -0.58
CA LYS A 7 5.18 1.89 0.58
C LYS A 7 5.59 0.59 1.26
N LEU A 8 6.82 0.55 1.76
CA LEU A 8 7.38 -0.62 2.42
C LEU A 8 7.59 -0.27 3.90
N ARG A 9 7.00 -1.06 4.80
CA ARG A 9 7.37 -1.03 6.21
C ARG A 9 8.55 -1.99 6.39
N LEU A 10 9.67 -1.48 6.89
CA LEU A 10 10.87 -2.29 7.11
C LEU A 10 10.87 -2.79 8.56
N PRO A 11 10.61 -4.10 8.81
CA PRO A 11 10.97 -4.71 10.08
C PRO A 11 12.51 -4.71 10.19
N GLY A 12 13.04 -4.39 11.37
CA GLY A 12 14.48 -4.24 11.61
C GLY A 12 15.34 -5.38 11.04
N SER A 13 16.51 -5.00 10.50
CA SER A 13 17.63 -5.80 10.00
C SER A 13 17.37 -7.31 9.74
N ARG A 14 17.16 -7.64 8.44
CA ARG A 14 17.13 -8.98 7.79
C ARG A 14 15.77 -9.66 7.59
N ARG A 15 14.65 -8.99 7.85
CA ARG A 15 13.33 -9.53 7.45
C ARG A 15 12.86 -8.91 6.14
N LEU A 16 12.08 -9.69 5.39
CA LEU A 16 11.43 -9.23 4.17
C LEU A 16 10.53 -8.03 4.51
N PRO A 17 10.42 -7.04 3.61
CA PRO A 17 9.60 -5.88 3.89
C PRO A 17 8.12 -6.29 4.00
N ASP A 18 7.38 -5.44 4.69
CA ASP A 18 5.93 -5.52 4.83
C ASP A 18 5.32 -4.42 3.93
N PRO A 19 5.14 -4.67 2.62
CA PRO A 19 4.53 -3.70 1.72
C PRO A 19 3.07 -3.40 2.05
N PHE A 20 2.66 -2.16 1.77
CA PHE A 20 1.27 -1.69 1.71
C PHE A 20 1.15 -0.61 0.62
N ALA A 21 -0.01 -0.49 -0.02
CA ALA A 21 -0.29 0.58 -0.97
C ALA A 21 -1.15 1.66 -0.30
N LYS A 22 -0.81 2.92 -0.55
CA LYS A 22 -1.64 4.07 -0.18
C LYS A 22 -2.19 4.70 -1.45
N VAL A 23 -3.51 4.76 -1.55
CA VAL A 23 -4.24 5.42 -2.61
C VAL A 23 -4.63 6.81 -2.12
N VAL A 24 -4.28 7.83 -2.89
CA VAL A 24 -4.64 9.23 -2.62
C VAL A 24 -5.43 9.75 -3.80
N ILE A 25 -6.54 10.42 -3.51
CA ILE A 25 -7.41 11.01 -4.53
C ILE A 25 -7.11 12.51 -4.58
N ASP A 26 -6.37 12.92 -5.62
CA ASP A 26 -6.05 14.32 -5.83
C ASP A 26 -7.34 15.07 -6.22
N GLY A 27 -7.72 16.03 -5.37
CA GLY A 27 -8.91 16.87 -5.53
C GLY A 27 -10.00 16.64 -4.48
N SER A 28 -10.08 15.46 -3.85
CA SER A 28 -11.05 15.19 -2.76
C SER A 28 -10.40 15.14 -1.36
N GLY A 29 -9.08 15.03 -1.29
CA GLY A 29 -8.35 14.91 -0.01
C GLY A 29 -8.51 13.55 0.66
N GLN A 30 -9.18 12.60 0.01
CA GLN A 30 -9.34 11.24 0.54
C GLN A 30 -8.05 10.45 0.41
N CYS A 31 -7.71 9.72 1.46
CA CYS A 31 -6.61 8.78 1.45
C CYS A 31 -7.05 7.42 2.01
N HIS A 32 -6.78 6.38 1.25
CA HIS A 32 -7.06 5.00 1.60
C HIS A 32 -5.75 4.22 1.62
N SER A 33 -5.62 3.29 2.56
CA SER A 33 -4.48 2.38 2.62
C SER A 33 -4.98 0.94 2.53
N THR A 34 -4.29 0.13 1.75
CA THR A 34 -4.51 -1.31 1.70
C THR A 34 -3.98 -1.99 2.95
N ASP A 35 -4.34 -3.25 3.12
CA ASP A 35 -3.77 -4.09 4.17
C ASP A 35 -2.24 -4.23 4.00
N THR A 36 -1.53 -4.58 5.06
CA THR A 36 -0.09 -4.83 4.96
C THR A 36 0.15 -6.31 4.66
N VAL A 37 0.80 -6.64 3.55
CA VAL A 37 1.17 -8.03 3.26
C VAL A 37 2.52 -8.30 3.90
N LYS A 38 2.57 -9.26 4.83
CA LYS A 38 3.77 -9.53 5.62
C LYS A 38 4.79 -10.34 4.83
N ASN A 39 6.07 -10.01 4.99
CA ASN A 39 7.22 -10.77 4.46
C ASN A 39 7.11 -11.13 2.96
N THR A 40 6.78 -10.18 2.08
CA THR A 40 6.72 -10.43 0.63
C THR A 40 7.39 -9.34 -0.18
N LEU A 41 8.00 -9.73 -1.32
CA LEU A 41 8.53 -8.80 -2.33
C LEU A 41 7.54 -8.55 -3.47
N ASP A 42 6.51 -9.39 -3.60
CA ASP A 42 5.44 -9.28 -4.61
C ASP A 42 4.06 -9.31 -3.93
N PRO A 43 3.63 -8.20 -3.29
CA PRO A 43 2.33 -8.14 -2.63
C PRO A 43 1.18 -8.10 -3.63
N LYS A 44 0.19 -8.97 -3.43
CA LYS A 44 -1.08 -8.96 -4.17
C LYS A 44 -2.21 -8.58 -3.22
N TRP A 45 -2.74 -7.36 -3.38
CA TRP A 45 -3.90 -6.91 -2.60
C TRP A 45 -5.22 -7.35 -3.19
N ASN A 46 -5.36 -7.26 -4.52
CA ASN A 46 -6.64 -7.47 -5.22
C ASN A 46 -7.80 -6.65 -4.60
N GLN A 47 -7.52 -5.54 -3.91
CA GLN A 47 -8.53 -4.65 -3.34
C GLN A 47 -9.05 -3.73 -4.44
N HIS A 48 -10.37 -3.74 -4.61
CA HIS A 48 -11.09 -2.79 -5.42
C HIS A 48 -11.70 -1.72 -4.52
N TYR A 49 -11.50 -0.45 -4.87
CA TYR A 49 -12.19 0.66 -4.23
C TYR A 49 -13.09 1.29 -5.29
N ASP A 50 -14.40 1.19 -5.11
CA ASP A 50 -15.38 1.93 -5.91
C ASP A 50 -15.32 3.41 -5.49
N LEU A 51 -14.38 4.16 -6.09
CA LEU A 51 -14.10 5.58 -5.84
C LEU A 51 -14.78 6.47 -6.87
#